data_AF-A0A813KCS1-F1
#
_entry.id   AF-A0A813KCS1-F1
#
_cell.length_a   1.000
_cell.length_b   1.000
_cell.length_c   1.000
_cell.angle_alpha   90.00
_cell.angle_beta   90.00
_cell.angle_gamma   90.00
#
_symmetry.space_group_name_H-M   'P 1'
#
loop_
_entity.id
_entity.type
_entity.pdbx_description
1 polymer ?
#
loop_
_entity_poly.entity_id
_entity_poly.type
_entity_poly.pdbx_seq_one_letter_code
_entity_poly.pdbx_strand_id
1 'polypeptide(L)'
;WGAWGDVGMAANLDEASRKRMIMSPYPYFTNAEGLFGLECGLRTGLPGFAVMKCNPQVMFGMIQPHEHPTQCYVRNFCSEMTPPPPGDPQKNPYTTLSYELRKGFQLTQGLVYRHNYPKLVETEEF
;
A
#
# COMPACT_ATOMS: atom_id res chain seq x y z
N TRP A 1 8.16 10.75 3.76
CA TRP A 1 7.80 11.17 2.40
C TRP A 1 8.32 10.17 1.40
N GLY A 2 7.55 9.88 0.36
CA GLY A 2 8.03 9.23 -0.86
C GLY A 2 8.70 10.23 -1.81
N ALA A 3 8.94 9.79 -3.04
CA ALA A 3 9.68 10.57 -4.03
C ALA A 3 8.82 11.66 -4.70
N TRP A 4 9.29 12.90 -4.66
CA TRP A 4 8.67 14.04 -5.35
C TRP A 4 9.14 14.10 -6.80
N GLY A 5 8.23 14.03 -7.77
CA GLY A 5 8.58 14.00 -9.20
C GLY A 5 9.09 15.34 -9.73
N ASP A 6 8.54 16.44 -9.21
CA ASP A 6 8.70 17.77 -9.80
C ASP A 6 9.83 18.58 -9.14
N VAL A 7 10.24 18.22 -7.91
CA VAL A 7 11.21 18.98 -7.10
C VAL A 7 12.09 18.06 -6.25
N GLY A 8 13.23 18.58 -5.80
CA GLY A 8 14.11 17.90 -4.85
C GLY A 8 15.00 16.82 -5.47
N MET A 9 15.44 15.86 -4.65
CA MET A 9 16.45 14.85 -5.03
C MET A 9 16.03 13.98 -6.21
N ALA A 10 14.73 13.66 -6.29
CA ALA A 10 14.17 12.79 -7.31
C ALA A 10 14.08 13.48 -8.70
N ALA A 11 13.88 14.80 -8.73
CA ALA A 11 13.85 15.59 -9.97
C ALA A 11 15.22 15.66 -10.68
N ASN A 12 16.30 15.36 -9.98
CA ASN A 12 17.67 15.42 -10.49
C ASN A 12 18.21 14.06 -10.96
N LEU A 13 17.40 13.00 -10.92
CA LEU A 13 17.82 11.67 -11.34
C LEU A 13 18.09 11.61 -12.85
N ASP A 14 19.03 10.78 -13.29
CA ASP A 14 19.21 10.53 -14.72
C ASP A 14 17.96 9.83 -15.32
N GLU A 15 17.83 9.84 -16.65
CA GLU A 15 16.65 9.30 -17.32
C GLU A 15 16.44 7.80 -16.99
N ALA A 16 17.53 7.04 -16.89
CA ALA A 16 17.48 5.62 -16.56
C ALA A 16 16.94 5.39 -15.14
N SER A 17 17.38 6.15 -14.15
CA SER A 17 16.88 6.05 -12.77
C SER A 17 15.45 6.56 -12.65
N ARG A 18 15.06 7.58 -13.43
CA ARG A 18 13.66 8.01 -13.51
C ARG A 18 12.75 6.88 -13.96
N LYS A 19 13.10 6.21 -15.06
CA LYS A 19 12.33 5.07 -15.57
C LYS A 19 12.23 3.95 -14.54
N ARG A 20 13.33 3.60 -13.86
CA ARG A 20 13.32 2.59 -12.79
C ARG A 20 12.39 2.98 -11.64
N MET A 21 12.41 4.23 -11.21
CA MET A 21 11.56 4.68 -10.10
C MET A 21 10.07 4.69 -10.48
N ILE A 22 9.72 5.11 -11.68
CA ILE A 22 8.33 5.08 -12.19
C ILE A 22 7.78 3.63 -12.17
N MET A 23 8.64 2.66 -12.47
CA MET A 23 8.30 1.23 -12.45
C MET A 23 8.44 0.57 -11.07
N SER A 24 8.79 1.33 -10.03
CA SER A 24 9.00 0.79 -8.68
C SER A 24 7.66 0.60 -7.94
N PRO A 25 7.66 -0.12 -6.79
CA PRO A 25 6.50 -0.18 -5.90
C PRO A 25 6.07 1.20 -5.37
N TYR A 26 7.00 2.17 -5.31
CA TYR A 26 6.78 3.50 -4.75
C TYR A 26 7.20 4.60 -5.74
N PRO A 27 6.44 4.80 -6.83
CA PRO A 27 6.79 5.76 -7.87
C PRO A 27 6.72 7.20 -7.38
N TYR A 28 7.20 8.12 -8.22
CA TYR A 28 7.03 9.56 -7.99
C TYR A 28 5.56 9.92 -7.85
N PHE A 29 5.28 10.85 -6.93
CA PHE A 29 4.03 11.61 -6.97
C PHE A 29 4.28 13.04 -7.43
N THR A 30 3.26 13.61 -8.04
CA THR A 30 3.18 15.04 -8.39
C THR A 30 3.05 15.88 -7.13
N ASN A 31 3.35 17.17 -7.22
CA ASN A 31 3.15 18.09 -6.10
C ASN A 31 1.72 18.06 -5.54
N ALA A 32 0.71 17.97 -6.41
CA ALA A 32 -0.70 17.93 -6.02
C ALA A 32 -1.05 16.67 -5.22
N GLU A 33 -0.59 15.49 -5.66
CA GLU A 33 -0.77 14.23 -4.94
C GLU A 33 -0.06 14.24 -3.57
N GLY A 34 1.15 14.79 -3.50
CA GLY A 34 1.90 14.93 -2.26
C GLY A 34 1.22 15.82 -1.23
N LEU A 35 0.68 16.97 -1.66
CA LEU A 35 -0.07 17.89 -0.81
C LEU A 35 -1.42 17.32 -0.38
N PHE A 36 -2.12 16.60 -1.25
CA PHE A 36 -3.35 15.91 -0.88
C PHE A 36 -3.10 14.83 0.19
N GLY A 37 -2.03 14.05 0.04
CA GLY A 37 -1.62 13.07 1.05
C GLY A 37 -1.24 13.71 2.39
N LEU A 38 -0.62 14.89 2.36
CA LEU A 38 -0.33 15.68 3.57
C LEU A 38 -1.61 16.07 4.30
N GLU A 39 -2.59 16.60 3.57
CA GLU A 39 -3.87 17.00 4.13
C GLU A 39 -4.60 15.80 4.77
N CYS A 40 -4.61 14.66 4.08
CA CYS A 40 -5.13 13.41 4.62
C CYS A 40 -4.42 13.01 5.93
N GLY A 41 -3.09 13.05 5.94
CA GLY A 41 -2.28 12.73 7.11
C GLY A 41 -2.55 13.64 8.29
N LEU A 42 -2.61 14.97 8.07
CA LEU A 42 -2.92 15.94 9.11
C LEU A 42 -4.31 15.73 9.73
N ARG A 43 -5.31 15.35 8.93
CA ARG A 43 -6.68 15.06 9.40
C ARG A 43 -6.77 13.84 10.32
N THR A 44 -5.78 12.95 10.30
CA THR A 44 -5.76 11.79 11.22
C THR A 44 -5.49 12.18 12.67
N GLY A 45 -4.88 13.35 12.93
CA GLY A 45 -4.43 13.75 14.26
C GLY A 45 -3.25 12.93 14.81
N LEU A 46 -2.65 12.05 14.00
CA LEU A 46 -1.50 11.25 14.41
C LEU A 46 -0.22 12.11 14.45
N PRO A 47 0.69 11.86 15.41
CA PRO A 47 1.93 12.63 15.54
C PRO A 47 2.92 12.38 14.39
N GLY A 48 2.74 11.30 13.62
CA GLY A 48 3.56 10.98 12.48
C GLY A 48 2.78 10.18 11.44
N PHE A 49 3.03 10.49 10.16
CA PHE A 49 2.52 9.76 9.02
C PHE A 49 3.51 9.81 7.86
N ALA A 50 3.35 8.89 6.91
CA ALA A 50 4.13 8.86 5.68
C ALA A 50 3.21 9.05 4.48
N VAL A 51 3.58 9.96 3.58
CA VAL A 51 2.90 10.16 2.29
C VAL A 51 3.74 9.51 1.20
N MET A 52 3.19 8.52 0.52
CA MET A 52 3.84 7.75 -0.54
C MET A 52 2.80 7.36 -1.59
N LYS A 53 3.19 7.34 -2.87
CA LYS A 53 2.38 6.73 -3.94
C LYS A 53 2.72 5.25 -4.01
N CYS A 54 1.70 4.41 -4.15
CA CYS A 54 1.86 2.97 -4.27
C CYS A 54 1.50 2.52 -5.69
N ASN A 55 2.33 1.68 -6.29
CA ASN A 55 1.99 0.92 -7.49
C ASN A 55 1.51 -0.47 -7.04
N PRO A 56 0.18 -0.70 -6.91
CA PRO A 56 -0.32 -1.93 -6.32
C PRO A 56 0.10 -3.16 -7.13
N GLN A 57 0.13 -3.08 -8.47
CA GLN A 57 0.50 -4.21 -9.33
C GLN A 57 1.90 -4.74 -9.04
N VAL A 58 2.87 -3.84 -8.88
CA VAL A 58 4.26 -4.21 -8.55
C VAL A 58 4.35 -4.62 -7.07
N MET A 59 3.66 -3.90 -6.19
CA MET A 59 3.64 -4.19 -4.75
C MET A 59 3.11 -5.59 -4.45
N PHE A 60 2.05 -6.03 -5.14
CA PHE A 60 1.49 -7.37 -5.01
C PHE A 60 2.56 -8.44 -5.21
N GLY A 61 3.35 -8.35 -6.29
CA GLY A 61 4.43 -9.29 -6.57
C GLY A 61 5.53 -9.28 -5.50
N MET A 62 5.87 -8.10 -4.97
CA MET A 62 6.91 -7.95 -3.96
C MET A 62 6.53 -8.54 -2.59
N ILE A 63 5.25 -8.51 -2.23
CA ILE A 63 4.77 -8.98 -0.92
C ILE A 63 4.17 -10.39 -0.94
N GLN A 64 4.15 -11.08 -2.09
CA GLN A 64 3.75 -12.50 -2.17
C GLN A 64 4.61 -13.48 -1.36
N PRO A 65 5.94 -13.31 -1.25
CA PRO A 65 6.79 -14.29 -0.59
C PRO A 65 6.37 -14.55 0.87
N HIS A 66 6.55 -15.79 1.32
CA HIS A 66 6.13 -16.26 2.65
C HIS A 66 7.00 -17.39 3.18
N GLU A 67 8.19 -17.57 2.61
CA GLU A 67 9.14 -18.61 2.98
C GLU A 67 9.87 -18.25 4.28
N HIS A 68 10.00 -16.95 4.57
CA HIS A 68 10.65 -16.46 5.78
C HIS A 68 9.68 -15.65 6.66
N PRO A 69 9.86 -15.65 8.00
CA PRO A 69 9.04 -14.85 8.92
C PRO A 69 9.02 -13.35 8.58
N THR A 70 10.15 -12.81 8.11
CA THR A 70 10.26 -11.41 7.68
C THR A 70 9.37 -11.09 6.47
N GLN A 71 9.25 -12.02 5.52
CA GLN A 71 8.36 -11.86 4.37
C GLN A 71 6.89 -11.88 4.80
N CYS A 72 6.53 -12.77 5.73
CA CYS A 72 5.19 -12.82 6.31
C CYS A 72 4.84 -11.53 7.07
N TYR A 73 5.81 -11.01 7.84
CA TYR A 73 5.67 -9.72 8.53
C TYR A 73 5.42 -8.58 7.53
N VAL A 74 6.25 -8.45 6.49
CA VAL A 74 6.11 -7.38 5.49
C VAL A 74 4.76 -7.47 4.77
N ARG A 75 4.34 -8.68 4.39
CA ARG A 75 3.03 -8.90 3.78
C ARG A 75 1.89 -8.48 4.70
N ASN A 76 1.96 -8.82 5.98
CA ASN A 76 0.97 -8.43 6.98
C ASN A 76 0.99 -6.92 7.24
N PHE A 77 2.17 -6.30 7.28
CA PHE A 77 2.33 -4.86 7.45
C PHE A 77 1.74 -4.07 6.27
N CYS A 78 2.02 -4.50 5.03
CA CYS A 78 1.55 -3.80 3.82
C CYS A 78 0.10 -4.11 3.43
N SER A 79 -0.54 -4.98 4.18
CA SER A 79 -1.80 -5.60 3.84
C SER A 79 -3.02 -4.67 3.78
N GLU A 80 -2.97 -3.52 4.45
CA GLU A 80 -4.02 -2.49 4.35
C GLU A 80 -3.89 -1.70 3.04
N MET A 81 -2.68 -1.63 2.48
CA MET A 81 -2.41 -0.97 1.19
C MET A 81 -2.54 -1.94 0.02
N THR A 82 -2.21 -3.22 0.24
CA THR A 82 -2.17 -4.26 -0.79
C THR A 82 -2.60 -5.57 -0.14
N PRO A 83 -3.90 -5.90 -0.16
CA PRO A 83 -4.41 -7.09 0.53
C PRO A 83 -3.72 -8.34 -0.03
N PRO A 84 -3.23 -9.27 0.81
CA PRO A 84 -2.61 -10.47 0.29
C PRO A 84 -3.63 -11.29 -0.52
N PRO A 85 -3.25 -11.87 -1.67
CA PRO A 85 -4.14 -12.79 -2.36
C PRO A 85 -4.38 -14.03 -1.49
N PRO A 86 -5.45 -14.79 -1.77
CA PRO A 86 -5.73 -16.03 -1.06
C PRO A 86 -4.50 -16.95 -1.12
N GLY A 87 -3.90 -17.22 0.03
CA GLY A 87 -2.76 -18.13 0.16
C GLY A 87 -3.24 -19.54 0.50
N ASP A 88 -2.38 -20.53 0.25
CA ASP A 88 -2.60 -21.90 0.75
C ASP A 88 -2.62 -21.89 2.29
N PRO A 89 -3.77 -22.20 2.92
CA PRO A 89 -3.93 -22.16 4.38
C PRO A 89 -3.03 -23.16 5.12
N GLN A 90 -2.54 -24.19 4.43
CA GLN A 90 -1.71 -25.25 5.00
C GLN A 90 -0.21 -24.95 4.89
N LYS A 91 0.18 -23.99 4.03
CA LYS A 91 1.58 -23.75 3.72
C LYS A 91 2.31 -22.88 4.75
N ASN A 92 1.61 -21.94 5.40
CA ASN A 92 2.20 -21.13 6.46
C ASN A 92 1.13 -20.56 7.41
N PRO A 93 1.18 -20.88 8.72
CA PRO A 93 0.17 -20.46 9.69
C PRO A 93 0.06 -18.94 9.85
N TYR A 94 1.14 -18.18 9.61
CA TYR A 94 1.13 -16.71 9.62
C TYR A 94 0.38 -16.10 8.44
N THR A 95 0.19 -16.85 7.35
CA THR A 95 -0.68 -16.45 6.22
C THR A 95 -2.14 -16.62 6.60
N THR A 96 -2.46 -17.78 7.18
CA THR A 96 -3.82 -18.18 7.54
C THR A 96 -4.38 -17.31 8.65
N LEU A 97 -3.59 -17.02 9.70
CA LEU A 97 -4.06 -16.18 10.80
C LEU A 97 -4.43 -14.78 10.32
N SER A 98 -3.59 -14.14 9.51
CA SER A 98 -3.87 -12.80 8.97
C SER A 98 -5.03 -12.75 7.99
N TYR A 99 -5.24 -13.81 7.22
CA TYR A 99 -6.37 -13.93 6.30
C TYR A 99 -7.67 -14.17 7.04
N GLU A 100 -7.71 -15.13 7.98
CA GLU A 100 -8.90 -15.44 8.77
C GLU A 100 -9.27 -14.30 9.72
N LEU A 101 -8.29 -13.62 10.33
CA LEU A 101 -8.55 -12.40 11.10
C LEU A 101 -9.20 -11.32 10.23
N ARG A 102 -8.73 -11.07 9.00
CA ARG A 102 -9.40 -10.12 8.08
C ARG A 102 -10.78 -10.56 7.63
N LYS A 103 -10.99 -11.86 7.48
CA LYS A 103 -12.32 -12.38 7.12
C LYS A 103 -13.32 -12.16 8.25
N GLY A 104 -12.87 -12.27 9.51
CA GLY A 104 -13.69 -12.04 10.71
C GLY A 104 -13.82 -10.57 11.12
N PHE A 105 -12.81 -9.74 10.83
CA PHE A 105 -12.87 -8.30 11.00
C PHE A 105 -13.18 -7.67 9.65
N GLN A 106 -14.45 -7.30 9.40
CA GLN A 106 -14.77 -6.27 8.40
C GLN A 106 -13.99 -5.01 8.79
N LEU A 107 -12.75 -4.89 8.30
CA LEU A 107 -11.93 -3.72 8.51
C LEU A 107 -12.75 -2.57 7.94
N THR A 108 -13.22 -1.69 8.83
CA THR A 108 -14.00 -0.50 8.49
C THR A 108 -13.41 0.07 7.23
N GLN A 109 -14.17 0.06 6.13
CA GLN A 109 -13.64 0.35 4.81
C GLN A 109 -13.02 1.76 4.83
N GLY A 110 -11.70 1.81 5.02
CA GLY A 110 -10.99 3.04 5.33
C GLY A 110 -11.09 4.02 4.17
N LEU A 111 -10.82 5.29 4.43
CA LEU A 111 -10.84 6.35 3.41
C LEU A 111 -10.04 5.98 2.14
N VAL A 112 -8.92 5.27 2.31
CA VAL A 112 -8.06 4.79 1.22
C VAL A 112 -8.75 3.69 0.38
N TYR A 113 -9.43 2.75 1.02
CA TYR A 113 -10.16 1.69 0.31
C TYR A 113 -11.36 2.27 -0.46
N ARG A 114 -12.12 3.18 0.19
CA ARG A 114 -13.23 3.90 -0.45
C ARG A 114 -12.79 4.74 -1.65
N HIS A 115 -11.65 5.40 -1.54
CA HIS A 115 -11.13 6.24 -2.62
C HIS A 115 -10.65 5.43 -3.82
N ASN A 116 -9.94 4.31 -3.59
CA ASN A 116 -9.33 3.52 -4.67
C ASN A 116 -10.28 2.47 -5.26
N TYR A 117 -11.24 1.97 -4.49
CA TYR A 117 -12.14 0.89 -4.89
C TYR A 117 -13.62 1.20 -4.56
N PRO A 118 -14.17 2.35 -5.01
CA PRO A 118 -15.52 2.79 -4.62
C PRO A 118 -16.62 1.78 -4.98
N LYS A 119 -16.46 1.01 -6.06
CA LYS A 119 -17.44 0.00 -6.49
C LYS A 119 -17.52 -1.24 -5.59
N LEU A 120 -16.48 -1.50 -4.80
CA LEU A 120 -16.45 -2.61 -3.83
C LEU A 120 -16.98 -2.19 -2.46
N VAL A 121 -17.23 -0.90 -2.28
CA VAL A 121 -17.70 -0.30 -1.03
C VAL A 121 -19.22 -0.28 -0.96
N GLU A 122 -19.87 -0.15 -2.11
CA GLU A 122 -21.33 -0.06 -2.24
C GLU A 122 -22.03 -1.42 -2.19
N THR A 123 -21.30 -2.54 -2.13
CA THR A 123 -21.86 -3.90 -2.22
C THR A 123 -22.21 -4.56 -0.88
N GLU A 124 -22.13 -3.87 0.26
CA GLU A 124 -22.55 -4.41 1.56
C GLU A 124 -23.89 -3.82 2.02
N GLU A 125 -24.99 -4.21 1.36
CA GLU A 125 -26.24 -4.50 2.09
C GLU A 125 -26.07 -5.91 2.63
N PHE A 126 -25.74 -6.10 3.92
CA PHE A 126 -26.11 -7.25 4.78
C PHE A 126 -25.53 -7.07 6.19
#